data_AF-A0A3C1JQ85-F1
#
_entry.id   AF-A0A3C1JQ85-F1
#
_cell.length_a   1.000
_cell.length_b   1.000
_cell.length_c   1.000
_cell.angle_alpha   90.00
_cell.angle_beta   90.00
_cell.angle_gamma   90.00
#
_symmetry.space_group_name_H-M   'P 1'
#
loop_
_entity.id
_entity.type
_entity.pdbx_description
1 polymer ?
#
loop_
_entity_poly.entity_id
_entity_poly.type
_entity_poly.pdbx_seq_one_letter_code
_entity_poly.pdbx_strand_id
1 'polypeptide(L)' 'MSEQVGFLTMGSAASGGPVPEIGIGMLGYAFMGKAHSNAFRTIPYMIQPLAAMPKMVALCGRNRDAVTAAATR' A
#
# COMPACT_ATOMS: atom_id res chain seq x y z
N MET A 1 33.93 17.23 -9.40
CA MET A 1 33.08 16.95 -8.23
C MET A 1 31.65 17.13 -8.68
N SER A 2 31.08 16.08 -9.27
CA SER A 2 29.76 16.12 -9.93
C SER A 2 28.68 16.07 -8.87
N GLU A 3 27.98 17.17 -8.65
CA GLU A 3 26.79 17.22 -7.81
C GLU A 3 25.72 16.31 -8.44
N GLN A 4 25.32 15.27 -7.69
CA GLN A 4 24.21 14.41 -8.06
C GLN A 4 22.91 15.18 -7.80
N VAL A 5 22.28 15.70 -8.85
CA VAL A 5 21.03 16.47 -8.75
C VAL A 5 19.86 15.70 -9.38
N GLY A 6 18.73 15.65 -8.67
CA GLY A 6 17.38 15.64 -9.25
C GLY A 6 16.64 14.31 -9.38
N PHE A 7 17.30 13.18 -9.63
CA PHE A 7 16.60 11.89 -9.79
C PHE A 7 17.38 10.69 -9.23
N LEU A 8 18.71 10.69 -9.39
CA LEU A 8 19.59 9.63 -8.86
C LEU A 8 19.65 9.60 -7.33
N THR A 9 19.50 10.75 -6.67
CA THR A 9 19.52 10.86 -5.20
C THR A 9 18.31 10.19 -4.54
N MET A 10 17.17 10.11 -5.21
CA MET A 10 15.96 9.46 -4.67
C MET A 10 16.13 7.94 -4.52
N GLY A 11 16.91 7.31 -5.40
CA GLY A 11 17.27 5.88 -5.29
C GLY A 11 18.31 5.60 -4.20
N SER A 12 19.05 6.63 -3.75
CA SER A 12 20.07 6.52 -2.70
C SER A 12 19.47 6.59 -1.28
N ALA A 13 18.25 7.12 -1.12
CA ALA A 13 17.56 7.23 0.17
C ALA A 13 16.95 5.89 0.66
N ALA A 14 17.20 4.79 -0.02
CA ALA A 14 16.86 3.46 0.48
C ALA A 14 17.79 3.11 1.65
N SER A 15 17.38 3.49 2.86
CA SER A 15 17.94 2.93 4.09
C SER A 15 17.93 1.41 3.98
N GLY A 16 19.11 0.78 3.96
CA GLY A 16 19.33 -0.64 3.67
C GLY A 16 18.79 -1.64 4.71
N GLY A 17 17.70 -1.30 5.41
CA GLY A 17 16.95 -2.20 6.26
C GLY A 17 15.72 -2.76 5.53
N PRO A 18 15.13 -3.85 6.03
CA PRO A 18 13.87 -4.37 5.50
C PRO A 18 12.77 -3.30 5.57
N VAL A 19 11.99 -3.14 4.50
CA VAL A 19 10.86 -2.20 4.46
C VAL A 19 9.84 -2.60 5.53
N PRO A 20 9.50 -1.73 6.49
CA PRO A 20 8.59 -2.08 7.58
C PRO A 20 7.18 -2.33 7.05
N GLU A 21 6.42 -3.23 7.68
CA GLU A 21 5.05 -3.54 7.26
C GLU A 21 4.03 -2.67 7.98
N ILE A 22 2.99 -2.21 7.27
CA ILE A 22 1.86 -1.48 7.84
C ILE A 22 0.55 -2.20 7.56
N GLY A 23 -0.19 -2.52 8.62
CA GLY A 23 -1.53 -3.10 8.53
C GLY A 23 -2.58 -2.03 8.24
N ILE A 24 -3.41 -2.27 7.22
CA ILE A 24 -4.49 -1.38 6.78
C ILE A 24 -5.84 -2.05 7.04
N GLY A 25 -6.68 -1.37 7.82
CA GLY A 25 -8.08 -1.71 8.01
C GLY A 25 -8.98 -0.82 7.17
N MET A 26 -9.80 -1.40 6.29
CA MET A 26 -10.68 -0.65 5.40
C MET A 26 -12.12 -0.61 5.91
N LEU A 27 -12.70 0.59 5.96
CA LEU A 27 -14.12 0.80 6.22
C LEU A 27 -14.86 0.99 4.90
N GLY A 28 -15.63 -0.02 4.50
CA GLY A 28 -16.35 -0.03 3.23
C GLY A 28 -15.61 -0.80 2.14
N TYR A 29 -16.36 -1.69 1.49
CA TYR A 29 -15.85 -2.68 0.53
C TYR A 29 -16.46 -2.53 -0.88
N ALA A 30 -17.33 -1.55 -1.08
CA ALA A 30 -18.00 -1.29 -2.35
C ALA A 30 -17.02 -0.63 -3.35
N PHE A 31 -17.53 0.20 -4.27
CA PHE A 31 -16.72 0.81 -5.33
C PHE A 31 -15.42 1.47 -4.83
N MET A 32 -15.51 2.37 -3.83
CA MET A 32 -14.32 3.02 -3.28
C MET A 32 -13.44 2.05 -2.49
N GLY A 33 -14.01 1.07 -1.79
CA GLY A 33 -13.21 0.05 -1.11
C GLY A 33 -12.30 -0.71 -2.08
N LYS A 34 -12.83 -1.09 -3.25
CA LYS A 34 -12.04 -1.75 -4.31
C LYS A 34 -10.92 -0.86 -4.84
N ALA A 35 -11.21 0.42 -5.09
CA ALA A 35 -10.23 1.38 -5.61
C ALA A 35 -9.05 1.55 -4.63
N HIS A 36 -9.35 1.72 -3.33
CA HIS A 36 -8.32 1.87 -2.30
C HIS A 36 -7.52 0.58 -2.09
N SER A 37 -8.18 -0.58 -2.00
CA SER A 37 -7.49 -1.87 -1.91
C SER A 37 -6.56 -2.11 -3.10
N ASN A 38 -6.98 -1.73 -4.31
CA ASN A 38 -6.15 -1.81 -5.51
C ASN A 38 -4.95 -0.86 -5.44
N ALA A 39 -5.16 0.39 -5.01
CA ALA A 39 -4.08 1.35 -4.83
C ALA A 39 -3.01 0.82 -3.86
N PHE A 40 -3.41 0.30 -2.68
CA PHE A 40 -2.46 -0.26 -1.73
C PHE A 40 -1.71 -1.47 -2.27
N ARG A 41 -2.34 -2.31 -3.09
CA ARG A 41 -1.65 -3.42 -3.79
C ARG A 41 -0.70 -2.93 -4.88
N THR A 42 -0.94 -1.74 -5.46
CA THR A 42 -0.18 -1.21 -6.60
C THR A 42 0.99 -0.34 -6.18
N ILE A 43 0.86 0.42 -5.09
CA ILE A 43 1.90 1.33 -4.56
C ILE A 43 3.29 0.69 -4.51
N PRO A 44 3.47 -0.56 -4.01
CA PRO A 44 4.78 -1.17 -3.94
C PRO A 44 5.51 -1.32 -5.28
N TYR A 45 4.76 -1.48 -6.36
CA TYR A 45 5.29 -1.63 -7.72
C TYR A 45 5.58 -0.28 -8.39
N MET A 46 4.90 0.78 -7.98
CA MET A 46 4.96 2.09 -8.65
C MET A 46 5.91 3.08 -7.98
N ILE A 47 6.07 2.98 -6.66
CA ILE A 47 6.83 3.96 -5.85
C ILE A 47 8.03 3.27 -5.21
N GLN A 48 9.22 3.85 -5.41
CA GLN A 48 10.46 3.46 -4.74
C GLN A 48 11.25 4.74 -4.40
N PRO A 49 11.84 4.84 -3.20
CA PRO A 49 11.80 3.89 -2.08
C PRO A 49 10.47 3.93 -1.30
N LEU A 50 10.05 2.79 -0.76
CA LEU A 50 8.83 2.69 0.06
C LEU A 50 9.13 2.97 1.53
N ALA A 51 8.31 3.81 2.16
CA ALA A 51 8.37 4.03 3.61
C ALA A 51 7.84 2.82 4.40
N ALA A 52 6.84 2.10 3.87
CA ALA A 52 6.28 0.89 4.45
C ALA A 52 5.58 0.01 3.40
N MET A 53 5.57 -1.31 3.63
CA MET A 53 4.83 -2.29 2.84
C MET A 53 3.38 -2.39 3.34
N PRO A 54 2.39 -1.95 2.53
CA PRO A 54 0.99 -2.02 2.91
C PRO A 54 0.47 -3.46 2.90
N LYS A 55 -0.15 -3.89 4.00
CA LYS A 55 -0.88 -5.16 4.11
C LYS A 55 -2.33 -4.90 4.50
N MET A 56 -3.26 -5.42 3.71
CA MET A 56 -4.68 -5.38 4.04
C MET A 56 -4.97 -6.41 5.15
N VAL A 57 -5.30 -5.94 6.35
CA VAL A 57 -5.49 -6.81 7.54
C VAL A 57 -6.94 -6.90 8.01
N ALA A 58 -7.76 -5.89 7.72
CA ALA A 58 -9.15 -5.87 8.16
C ALA A 58 -10.05 -5.19 7.12
N LEU A 59 -11.30 -5.65 7.06
CA LEU A 59 -12.36 -5.07 6.24
C LEU A 59 -13.64 -5.00 7.06
N CYS A 60 -14.29 -3.84 7.07
CA CYS A 60 -15.51 -3.60 7.80
C CYS A 60 -16.65 -3.19 6.85
N GLY A 61 -17.86 -3.62 7.17
CA GLY A 61 -19.07 -3.24 6.46
C GLY A 61 -20.33 -3.72 7.18
N ARG A 62 -21.48 -3.28 6.66
CA ARG A 62 -22.78 -3.45 7.31
C ARG A 62 -23.35 -4.87 7.23
N ASN A 63 -23.00 -5.62 6.19
CA ASN A 63 -23.49 -6.97 5.95
C ASN A 63 -22.32 -7.94 6.00
N ARG A 64 -22.38 -8.91 6.92
CA ARG A 64 -21.31 -9.90 7.16
C ARG A 64 -20.98 -10.68 5.88
N ASP A 65 -21.97 -11.25 5.20
CA ASP A 65 -21.75 -12.11 4.03
C ASP A 65 -21.10 -11.32 2.88
N ALA A 66 -21.57 -10.08 2.68
CA ALA A 66 -21.02 -9.21 1.64
C ALA A 66 -19.58 -8.74 1.96
N VAL A 67 -19.26 -8.50 3.23
CA VAL A 67 -17.89 -8.19 3.68
C VAL A 67 -16.98 -9.39 3.51
N THR A 68 -17.42 -10.59 3.92
CA THR A 68 -16.64 -11.82 3.77
C THR A 68 -16.35 -12.12 2.30
N ALA A 69 -17.35 -12.01 1.42
CA ALA A 69 -17.16 -12.18 -0.01
C ALA A 69 -16.25 -11.12 -0.65
N ALA A 70 -16.19 -9.91 -0.07
CA ALA A 70 -15.29 -8.86 -0.53
C ALA A 70 -13.85 -9.05 -0.01
N ALA A 71 -13.67 -9.65 1.17
CA ALA A 71 -12.36 -9.92 1.75
C ALA A 71 -11.57 -11.01 1.00
N THR A 72 -12.26 -11.87 0.24
CA THR A 72 -11.65 -12.97 -0.55
C THR A 72 -11.25 -12.57 -1.98
N ARG A 73 -11.31 -11.28 -2.36
CA ARG A 73 -11.01 -10.78 -3.71
C ARG A 73 -9.77 -9.87 -3.69
#